data_AF-A0A952B638-F1
#
_entry.id   AF-A0A952B638-F1
#
_cell.length_a   1.000
_cell.length_b   1.000
_cell.length_c   1.000
_cell.angle_alpha   90.00
_cell.angle_beta   90.00
_cell.angle_gamma   90.00
#
_symmetry.space_group_name_H-M   'P 1'
#
loop_
_entity.id
_entity.type
_entity.pdbx_description
1 polymer ?
#
loop_
_entity_poly.entity_id
_entity_poly.type
_entity_poly.pdbx_seq_one_letter_code
_entity_poly.pdbx_strand_id
1 'polypeptide(L)' 'MAKKKKIPEKYQRWIDARNRYHLSHAHIQMARELGLNPKKFGSLANTKQEPWKLPLPDFIEELYLRKLKEKES' A
#
# COMPACT_ATOMS: atom_id res chain seq x y z
N MET A 1 -10.78 11.47 32.62
CA MET A 1 -9.71 11.21 31.63
C MET A 1 -10.36 10.88 30.29
N ALA A 2 -10.20 11.73 29.26
CA ALA A 2 -10.82 11.50 27.96
C ALA A 2 -10.26 10.20 27.34
N LYS A 3 -11.14 9.22 27.08
CA LYS A 3 -10.78 8.00 26.36
C LYS A 3 -10.28 8.42 24.97
N LYS A 4 -8.95 8.38 24.76
CA LYS A 4 -8.34 8.60 23.44
C LYS A 4 -9.08 7.68 22.46
N LYS A 5 -9.80 8.25 21.50
CA LYS A 5 -10.54 7.51 20.47
C LYS A 5 -9.54 6.55 19.82
N LYS A 6 -9.61 5.26 20.16
CA LYS A 6 -8.73 4.24 19.57
C LYS A 6 -9.03 4.26 18.07
N ILE A 7 -8.06 4.73 17.29
CA ILE A 7 -8.14 4.65 15.84
C ILE A 7 -8.42 3.17 15.52
N PRO A 8 -9.48 2.86 14.76
CA PRO A 8 -9.82 1.48 14.45
C PRO A 8 -8.60 0.75 13.89
N GLU A 9 -8.29 -0.44 14.39
CA GLU A 9 -7.08 -1.19 14.01
C GLU A 9 -6.90 -1.33 12.49
N LYS A 10 -8.02 -1.37 11.75
CA LYS A 10 -8.03 -1.39 10.29
C LYS A 10 -7.29 -0.20 9.67
N TYR A 11 -7.41 1.00 10.24
CA TYR A 11 -6.72 2.19 9.76
C TYR A 11 -5.29 2.27 10.28
N GLN A 12 -5.02 1.79 11.50
CA GLN A 12 -3.65 1.74 12.03
C GLN A 12 -2.73 0.91 11.13
N ARG A 13 -3.22 -0.21 10.57
CA ARG A 13 -2.43 -1.05 9.64
C ARG A 13 -2.05 -0.32 8.35
N TRP A 14 -2.94 0.53 7.83
CA TRP A 14 -2.64 1.35 6.67
C TRP A 14 -1.67 2.48 7.00
N ILE A 15 -1.79 3.09 8.18
CA ILE A 15 -0.87 4.14 8.65
C ILE A 15 0.53 3.57 8.88
N ASP A 16 0.64 2.40 9.52
CA ASP A 16 1.91 1.70 9.75
C ASP A 16 2.57 1.31 8.43
N ALA A 17 1.83 0.66 7.53
CA ALA A 17 2.33 0.31 6.21
C ALA A 17 2.78 1.55 5.41
N ARG A 18 2.04 2.65 5.51
CA ARG A 18 2.41 3.92 4.86
C ARG A 18 3.76 4.44 5.34
N ASN A 19 3.96 4.50 6.65
CA ASN A 19 5.21 4.97 7.24
C ASN A 19 6.38 4.01 6.97
N ARG A 20 6.12 2.70 7.02
CA ARG A 20 7.14 1.67 6.86
C ARG A 20 7.66 1.55 5.41
N TYR A 21 6.80 1.75 4.43
CA TYR A 21 7.14 1.61 3.00
C TYR A 21 7.16 2.94 2.26
N HIS A 22 7.21 4.06 2.99
CA HIS A 22 7.25 5.42 2.42
C HIS A 22 6.15 5.68 1.39
N LEU A 23 4.95 5.15 1.64
CA LEU A 23 3.83 5.32 0.72
C LEU A 23 3.17 6.68 0.91
N SER A 24 2.65 7.21 -0.20
CA SER A 24 1.84 8.44 -0.21
C SER A 24 0.37 8.10 0.02
N HIS A 25 -0.46 9.10 0.35
CA HIS A 25 -1.92 8.89 0.41
C HIS A 25 -2.48 8.33 -0.90
N ALA A 26 -1.95 8.76 -2.04
CA ALA A 26 -2.29 8.23 -3.36
C ALA A 26 -2.00 6.72 -3.45
N HIS A 27 -0.80 6.29 -3.06
CA HIS A 27 -0.43 4.86 -3.04
C HIS A 27 -1.38 4.01 -2.18
N ILE A 28 -1.80 4.52 -1.01
CA ILE A 28 -2.77 3.83 -0.17
C ILE A 28 -4.14 3.72 -0.86
N GLN A 29 -4.57 4.78 -1.55
CA GLN A 29 -5.82 4.80 -2.29
C GLN A 29 -5.79 3.81 -3.46
N MET A 30 -4.73 3.84 -4.28
CA MET A 30 -4.49 2.90 -5.38
C MET A 30 -4.48 1.45 -4.90
N ALA A 31 -3.77 1.17 -3.81
CA ALA A 31 -3.74 -0.17 -3.23
C ALA A 31 -5.11 -0.66 -2.78
N ARG A 32 -5.97 0.23 -2.27
CA ARG A 32 -7.35 -0.12 -1.89
C ARG A 32 -8.22 -0.45 -3.10
N GLU A 33 -8.10 0.31 -4.19
CA GLU A 33 -8.83 0.07 -5.44
C GLU A 33 -8.36 -1.19 -6.19
N LEU A 34 -7.09 -1.53 -5.99
CA LEU A 34 -6.50 -2.79 -6.42
C LEU A 34 -6.90 -3.98 -5.54
N GLY A 35 -7.52 -3.76 -4.38
CA GLY A 35 -7.88 -4.82 -3.43
C GLY A 35 -6.69 -5.40 -2.66
N LEU A 36 -5.58 -4.67 -2.58
CA LEU A 36 -4.38 -5.11 -1.87
C LEU A 36 -4.56 -5.05 -0.35
N ASN A 37 -3.84 -5.92 0.35
CA ASN A 37 -3.89 -6.03 1.80
C ASN A 37 -2.59 -5.49 2.45
N PRO A 38 -2.66 -4.51 3.36
CA PRO A 38 -1.48 -3.93 4.00
C PRO A 38 -0.67 -4.96 4.81
N LYS A 39 -1.28 -6.06 5.26
CA LYS A 39 -0.54 -7.17 5.91
C LYS A 39 0.44 -7.87 4.97
N LYS A 40 0.12 -7.94 3.68
CA LYS A 40 0.96 -8.59 2.66
C LYS A 40 2.07 -7.68 2.14
N PHE A 41 2.06 -6.39 2.49
CA PHE A 41 3.07 -5.44 2.04
C PHE A 41 4.47 -5.82 2.51
N GLY A 42 4.63 -6.49 3.66
CA GLY A 42 5.93 -6.99 4.10
C GLY A 42 6.54 -8.04 3.17
N SER A 43 5.71 -8.92 2.60
CA SER A 43 6.18 -9.90 1.61
C SER A 43 6.43 -9.25 0.25
N LEU A 44 5.63 -8.24 -0.12
CA LEU A 44 5.77 -7.51 -1.39
C LEU A 44 6.99 -6.57 -1.39
N ALA A 45 7.26 -5.89 -0.29
CA ALA A 45 8.36 -4.95 -0.10
C ALA A 45 9.68 -5.62 0.31
N ASN A 46 9.79 -6.95 0.18
CA ASN A 46 11.05 -7.67 0.39
C ASN A 46 12.08 -7.40 -0.73
N THR A 47 12.12 -6.16 -1.24
CA THR A 47 13.05 -5.64 -2.23
C THR A 47 14.49 -5.67 -1.74
N LYS A 48 14.71 -5.65 -0.41
CA LYS A 48 16.06 -5.72 0.17
C LYS A 48 16.81 -7.02 -0.14
N GLN A 49 16.11 -8.11 -0.41
CA GLN A 49 16.73 -9.39 -0.75
C GLN A 49 16.84 -9.60 -2.27
N GLU A 50 16.18 -8.75 -3.05
CA GLU A 50 15.95 -8.94 -4.47
C GLU A 50 16.10 -7.59 -5.20
N PRO A 51 17.31 -7.20 -5.64
CA PRO A 51 17.58 -5.90 -6.25
C PRO A 51 16.87 -5.68 -7.60
N TRP A 52 16.47 -6.76 -8.27
CA TRP A 52 15.60 -6.76 -9.45
C TRP A 52 14.11 -6.48 -9.17
N LYS A 53 13.71 -6.39 -7.90
CA LYS A 53 12.32 -6.17 -7.51
C LYS A 53 12.06 -4.68 -7.38
N LEU A 54 11.02 -4.17 -8.02
CA LEU A 54 10.60 -2.77 -7.86
C LEU A 54 10.30 -2.47 -6.38
N PRO A 55 10.60 -1.25 -5.90
CA PRO A 55 10.10 -0.82 -4.61
C PRO A 55 8.57 -0.86 -4.58
N LEU A 56 8.00 -1.10 -3.40
CA LEU A 56 6.55 -1.23 -3.22
C LEU A 56 5.70 -0.06 -3.78
N PRO A 57 6.08 1.23 -3.65
CA PRO A 57 5.36 2.34 -4.28
C PRO A 57 5.23 2.18 -5.80
N ASP A 58 6.35 2.00 -6.51
CA ASP A 58 6.38 1.81 -7.97
C ASP A 58 5.56 0.58 -8.40
N PHE A 59 5.62 -0.51 -7.62
CA PHE A 59 4.81 -1.70 -7.89
C PHE A 59 3.30 -1.41 -7.81
N ILE A 60 2.85 -0.61 -6.84
CA ILE A 60 1.44 -0.22 -6.71
C ILE A 60 1.03 0.68 -7.88
N GLU A 61 1.88 1.62 -8.30
CA GLU A 61 1.63 2.49 -9.45
C GLU A 61 1.50 1.70 -10.75
N GLU A 62 2.42 0.78 -11.03
CA GLU A 62 2.36 -0.06 -12.24
C GLU A 62 1.07 -0.90 -12.31
N LEU A 63 0.69 -1.54 -11.21
CA LEU A 63 -0.56 -2.30 -11.14
C LEU A 63 -1.78 -1.41 -11.35
N TYR A 64 -1.78 -0.22 -10.77
CA TYR A 64 -2.90 0.72 -10.90
C TYR A 64 -3.03 1.22 -12.33
N LEU A 65 -1.91 1.62 -12.96
CA LEU A 65 -1.88 2.04 -14.36
C LEU A 65 -2.34 0.94 -15.30
N ARG A 66 -1.93 -0.31 -15.07
CA ARG A 66 -2.39 -1.47 -15.85
C ARG A 66 -3.90 -1.65 -15.76
N LYS A 67 -4.47 -1.57 -14.55
CA LYS A 67 -5.92 -1.68 -14.33
C LYS A 67 -6.70 -0.50 -14.92
N LEU A 68 -6.10 0.69 -14.91
CA LEU A 68 -6.68 1.87 -15.55
C LEU A 68 -6.77 1.68 -17.07
N LYS A 69 -5.69 1.20 -17.71
CA LYS A 69 -5.68 0.89 -19.15
C LYS A 69 -6.71 -0.17 -19.54
N GLU A 70 -6.93 -1.18 -18.69
CA GLU A 70 -7.95 -2.21 -18.92
C GLU A 70 -9.38 -1.67 -18.76
N LYS A 71 -9.59 -0.68 -17.88
CA LYS A 71 -10.91 -0.05 -17.70
C LYS A 71 -11.29 0.94 -18.80
N GLU A 72 -10.31 1.45 -19.55
CA GLU A 72 -10.52 2.45 -20.60
C GLU A 72 -10.76 1.82 -21.98
N SER A 73 -10.70 0.48 -22.09
CA SER A 73 -10.92 -0.30 -23.31
C SER A 73 -12.24 -1.07 -23.27
#